data_AF-A0A1G3CAY9-F1
#
_entry.id   AF-A0A1G3CAY9-F1
#
_cell.length_a   1.000
_cell.length_b   1.000
_cell.length_c   1.000
_cell.angle_alpha   90.00
_cell.angle_beta   90.00
_cell.angle_gamma   90.00
#
_symmetry.space_group_name_H-M   'P 1'
#
loop_
_entity.id
_entity.type
_entity.pdbx_description
1 polymer ?
#
loop_
_entity_poly.entity_id
_entity_poly.type
_entity_poly.pdbx_seq_one_letter_code
_entity_poly.pdbx_strand_id
1 'polypeptide(L)'
;MKFDINKNCKINLALVCFCLFIFQSKDISAEDNINNNVYRELTEKGVATYEDGCRGISHFTDIDEKNLTFDELVLELKKKEIIGKRWKYEAEKPLTRGIVSYMICKVLKIKGGLTMRVINAAKSCAGLMCSGLKIKNGLAAPDIGMTKRYAYLECLDMGLMPAGHKETFLTGHDLLALMYRIEQHIKAGEKDKKHEKEKGKENEQEKQEQSKSEESSG
;
A
#
# COMPACT_ATOMS: atom_id res chain seq x y z
N MET A 1 -15.06 50.96 -43.20
CA MET A 1 -14.36 49.86 -43.90
C MET A 1 -15.07 48.57 -43.54
N LYS A 2 -15.84 47.97 -44.46
CA LYS A 2 -16.53 46.69 -44.23
C LYS A 2 -15.59 45.57 -44.69
N PHE A 3 -15.16 44.72 -43.76
CA PHE A 3 -14.35 43.54 -44.09
C PHE A 3 -15.30 42.43 -44.57
N ASP A 4 -15.33 42.20 -45.88
CA ASP A 4 -16.02 41.06 -46.47
C ASP A 4 -15.20 39.78 -46.23
N ILE A 5 -15.55 39.07 -45.16
CA ILE A 5 -14.91 37.81 -44.79
C ILE A 5 -15.56 36.68 -45.59
N ASN A 6 -14.78 36.07 -46.50
CA ASN A 6 -15.17 34.92 -47.33
C ASN A 6 -15.73 33.76 -46.46
N LYS A 7 -16.76 33.06 -46.95
CA LYS A 7 -17.49 32.00 -46.22
C LYS A 7 -16.56 30.88 -45.73
N ASN A 8 -15.53 30.57 -46.51
CA ASN A 8 -14.51 29.57 -46.15
C ASN A 8 -13.56 30.05 -45.04
N CYS A 9 -13.29 31.35 -44.94
CA CYS A 9 -12.51 31.92 -43.83
C CYS A 9 -13.28 31.85 -42.51
N LYS A 10 -14.62 32.03 -42.53
CA LYS A 10 -15.45 31.90 -41.32
C LYS A 10 -15.46 30.47 -40.79
N ILE A 11 -15.49 29.47 -41.68
CA ILE A 11 -15.46 28.05 -41.32
C ILE A 11 -14.10 27.68 -40.73
N ASN A 12 -12.99 28.08 -41.36
CA ASN A 12 -11.65 27.80 -40.84
C ASN A 12 -11.38 28.51 -39.52
N LEU A 13 -11.86 29.75 -39.35
CA LEU A 13 -11.74 30.48 -38.08
C LEU A 13 -12.57 29.83 -36.97
N ALA A 14 -13.79 29.37 -37.27
CA ALA A 14 -14.61 28.64 -36.31
C ALA A 14 -13.98 27.30 -35.91
N LEU A 15 -13.34 26.60 -36.85
CA LEU A 15 -12.66 25.32 -36.60
C LEU A 15 -11.40 25.52 -35.75
N VAL A 16 -10.63 26.58 -35.98
CA VAL A 16 -9.49 26.96 -35.13
C VAL A 16 -9.97 27.36 -33.73
N CYS A 17 -11.04 28.14 -33.61
CA CYS A 17 -11.62 28.49 -32.31
C CYS A 17 -12.17 27.25 -31.57
N PHE A 18 -12.76 26.30 -32.29
CA PHE A 18 -13.23 25.03 -31.73
C PHE A 18 -12.06 24.14 -31.28
N CYS A 19 -10.98 24.07 -32.06
CA CYS A 19 -9.75 23.38 -31.64
C CYS A 19 -9.10 24.05 -30.42
N LEU A 20 -9.09 25.38 -30.34
CA LEU A 20 -8.62 26.11 -29.17
C LEU A 20 -9.52 25.89 -27.95
N PHE A 21 -10.83 25.73 -28.16
CA PHE A 21 -11.77 25.33 -27.10
C PHE A 21 -11.53 23.90 -26.59
N ILE A 22 -11.18 22.96 -27.48
CA ILE A 22 -10.80 21.59 -27.08
C ILE A 22 -9.44 21.57 -26.36
N PHE A 23 -8.53 22.49 -26.69
CA PHE A 23 -7.28 22.67 -25.93
C PHE A 23 -7.50 23.29 -24.55
N GLN A 24 -8.53 24.14 -24.38
CA GLN A 24 -8.90 24.69 -23.06
C GLN A 24 -9.79 23.76 -22.23
N SER A 25 -10.53 22.82 -22.84
CA SER A 25 -11.32 21.84 -22.09
C SER A 25 -10.51 20.67 -21.53
N LYS A 26 -9.18 20.77 -21.53
CA LYS A 26 -8.33 20.00 -20.63
C LYS A 26 -8.13 20.76 -19.32
N ASP A 27 -9.23 21.18 -18.70
CA ASP A 27 -9.30 21.21 -17.24
C ASP A 27 -9.23 19.76 -16.76
N ILE A 28 -8.00 19.22 -16.78
CA ILE A 28 -7.61 18.18 -15.83
C ILE A 28 -7.92 18.77 -14.47
N SER A 29 -8.87 18.11 -13.80
CA SER A 29 -9.36 18.43 -12.48
C SER A 29 -8.31 19.11 -11.62
N ALA A 30 -8.66 20.28 -11.08
CA ALA A 30 -7.86 20.99 -10.09
C ALA A 30 -7.65 20.20 -8.78
N GLU A 31 -8.10 18.93 -8.70
CA GLU A 31 -7.69 17.98 -7.66
C GLU A 31 -6.29 17.39 -7.85
N ASP A 32 -5.70 17.44 -9.05
CA ASP A 32 -4.38 16.86 -9.32
C ASP A 32 -3.20 17.77 -8.91
N ASN A 33 -3.42 19.07 -8.67
CA ASN A 33 -2.32 20.01 -8.41
C ASN A 33 -1.73 19.89 -6.98
N ILE A 34 -2.51 19.43 -6.00
CA ILE A 34 -2.02 19.23 -4.62
C ILE A 34 -1.21 17.92 -4.50
N ASN A 35 -1.66 16.85 -5.19
CA ASN A 35 -0.98 15.55 -5.16
C ASN A 35 0.40 15.62 -5.84
N ASN A 36 0.54 16.47 -6.87
CA ASN A 36 1.82 16.67 -7.57
C ASN A 36 2.89 17.36 -6.72
N ASN A 37 2.55 17.96 -5.56
CA ASN A 37 3.55 18.60 -4.72
C ASN A 37 4.22 17.62 -3.75
N VAL A 38 3.45 16.76 -3.05
CA VAL A 38 4.01 15.82 -2.06
C VAL A 38 4.99 14.83 -2.72
N TYR A 39 4.62 14.27 -3.88
CA TYR A 39 5.50 13.34 -4.60
C TYR A 39 6.77 14.01 -5.15
N ARG A 40 6.66 15.25 -5.64
CA ARG A 40 7.80 16.02 -6.12
C ARG A 40 8.73 16.44 -4.98
N GLU A 41 8.17 16.94 -3.88
CA GLU A 41 8.92 17.30 -2.68
C GLU A 41 9.66 16.09 -2.10
N LEU A 42 9.06 14.89 -2.15
CA LEU A 42 9.74 13.66 -1.73
C LEU A 42 10.97 13.39 -2.60
N THR A 43 10.90 13.56 -3.92
CA THR A 43 12.08 13.32 -4.78
C THR A 43 13.22 14.30 -4.53
N GLU A 44 12.92 15.52 -4.08
CA GLU A 44 13.93 16.53 -3.76
C GLU A 44 14.58 16.30 -2.38
N LYS A 45 13.95 15.49 -1.51
CA LYS A 45 14.48 15.16 -0.18
C LYS A 45 15.55 14.07 -0.23
N GLY A 46 16.73 14.41 0.29
CA GLY A 46 17.84 13.48 0.48
C GLY A 46 17.50 12.34 1.45
N VAL A 47 16.82 12.62 2.55
CA VAL A 47 16.38 11.63 3.55
C VAL A 47 14.92 11.89 3.91
N ALA A 48 14.09 10.85 3.82
CA ALA A 48 12.68 10.90 4.22
C ALA A 48 12.56 10.95 5.74
N THR A 49 11.63 11.76 6.23
CA THR A 49 11.34 11.91 7.65
C THR A 49 10.20 11.02 8.11
N TYR A 50 9.95 10.99 9.41
CA TYR A 50 8.84 10.26 9.98
C TYR A 50 7.49 10.79 9.52
N GLU A 51 7.36 12.10 9.37
CA GLU A 51 6.18 12.73 8.81
C GLU A 51 5.93 12.28 7.37
N ASP A 52 6.97 12.27 6.54
CA ASP A 52 6.89 11.78 5.16
C ASP A 52 6.38 10.33 5.13
N GLY A 53 6.91 9.48 6.00
CA GLY A 53 6.47 8.09 6.12
C GLY A 53 5.02 7.95 6.57
N CYS A 54 4.59 8.70 7.59
CA CYS A 54 3.20 8.65 8.07
C CYS A 54 2.20 9.13 7.02
N ARG A 55 2.49 10.25 6.33
CA ARG A 55 1.65 10.78 5.25
C ARG A 55 1.62 9.85 4.03
N GLY A 56 2.76 9.29 3.65
CA GLY A 56 2.82 8.34 2.55
C GLY A 56 2.05 7.05 2.83
N ILE A 57 2.08 6.57 4.07
CA ILE A 57 1.35 5.36 4.47
C ILE A 57 -0.15 5.61 4.64
N SER A 58 -0.56 6.79 5.12
CA SER A 58 -1.98 7.10 5.33
C SER A 58 -2.79 7.09 4.04
N HIS A 59 -2.15 7.34 2.89
CA HIS A 59 -2.75 7.20 1.55
C HIS A 59 -3.38 5.83 1.30
N PHE A 60 -2.87 4.78 1.95
CA PHE A 60 -3.37 3.41 1.83
C PHE A 60 -4.37 3.04 2.94
N THR A 61 -4.95 4.03 3.59
CA THR A 61 -5.84 3.89 4.75
C THR A 61 -7.06 4.79 4.59
N ASP A 62 -8.12 4.55 5.36
CA ASP A 62 -9.31 5.42 5.34
C ASP A 62 -9.14 6.68 6.22
N ILE A 63 -7.95 7.27 6.30
CA ILE A 63 -7.67 8.50 7.07
C ILE A 63 -7.53 9.65 6.07
N ASP A 64 -8.28 10.74 6.29
CA ASP A 64 -8.09 11.97 5.52
C ASP A 64 -6.91 12.78 6.09
N GLU A 65 -5.70 12.53 5.58
CA GLU A 65 -4.48 13.15 6.11
C GLU A 65 -4.33 14.65 5.81
N LYS A 66 -5.10 15.21 4.86
CA LYS A 66 -4.89 16.56 4.33
C LYS A 66 -5.26 17.65 5.31
N ASN A 67 -6.22 17.36 6.18
CA ASN A 67 -6.74 18.29 7.18
C ASN A 67 -6.11 18.10 8.57
N LEU A 68 -5.18 17.14 8.71
CA LEU A 68 -4.59 16.78 9.99
C LEU A 68 -3.18 17.35 10.15
N THR A 69 -2.93 17.87 11.34
CA THR A 69 -1.56 18.11 11.82
C THR A 69 -0.82 16.78 11.98
N PHE A 70 0.51 16.83 12.01
CA PHE A 70 1.31 15.61 12.18
C PHE A 70 0.94 14.83 13.46
N ASP A 71 0.69 15.53 14.57
CA ASP A 71 0.33 14.90 15.83
C ASP A 71 -1.04 14.22 15.77
N GLU A 72 -2.03 14.86 15.14
CA GLU A 72 -3.35 14.27 14.91
C GLU A 72 -3.27 13.04 14.00
N LEU A 73 -2.48 13.11 12.93
CA LEU A 73 -2.23 11.98 12.03
C LEU A 73 -1.61 10.80 12.78
N VAL A 74 -0.61 11.05 13.63
CA VAL A 74 0.03 10.02 14.47
C VAL A 74 -0.97 9.42 15.45
N LEU A 75 -1.88 10.21 16.02
CA LEU A 75 -2.94 9.71 16.90
C LEU A 75 -3.89 8.78 16.15
N GLU A 76 -4.35 9.15 14.96
CA GLU A 76 -5.21 8.31 14.12
C GLU A 76 -4.51 7.01 13.69
N LEU A 77 -3.26 7.09 13.24
CA LEU A 77 -2.47 5.92 12.87
C LEU A 77 -2.21 4.99 14.06
N LYS A 78 -2.06 5.52 15.28
CA LYS A 78 -1.98 4.72 16.51
C LYS A 78 -3.30 4.03 16.83
N LYS A 79 -4.44 4.73 16.69
CA LYS A 79 -5.78 4.16 16.89
C LYS A 79 -6.04 2.99 15.93
N LYS A 80 -5.64 3.13 14.67
CA LYS A 80 -5.73 2.07 13.65
C LYS A 80 -4.65 0.99 13.76
N GLU A 81 -3.77 1.06 14.76
CA GLU A 81 -2.66 0.12 14.99
C GLU A 81 -1.68 -0.04 13.82
N ILE A 82 -1.63 0.95 12.93
CA ILE A 82 -0.70 1.00 11.79
C ILE A 82 0.72 1.29 12.28
N ILE A 83 0.81 2.13 13.32
CA ILE A 83 2.08 2.49 13.96
C ILE A 83 2.08 2.02 15.43
N GLY A 84 3.26 1.81 16.01
CA GLY A 84 3.39 1.30 17.37
C GLY A 84 2.82 2.27 18.42
N LYS A 85 1.92 1.77 19.29
CA LYS A 85 1.27 2.57 20.37
C LYS A 85 2.28 3.25 21.30
N ARG A 86 3.36 2.55 21.64
CA ARG A 86 4.40 3.01 22.60
C ARG A 86 5.56 3.78 21.97
N TRP A 87 5.56 3.94 20.65
CA TRP A 87 6.66 4.65 19.99
C TRP A 87 6.49 6.16 20.23
N LYS A 88 7.62 6.82 20.51
CA LYS A 88 7.73 8.26 20.54
C LYS A 88 8.10 8.72 19.14
N TYR A 89 7.30 9.60 18.57
CA TYR A 89 7.44 10.09 17.21
C TYR A 89 7.84 11.56 17.26
N GLU A 90 8.74 11.94 16.38
CA GLU A 90 9.11 13.34 16.11
C GLU A 90 9.11 13.47 14.58
N ALA A 91 8.48 14.51 14.05
CA ALA A 91 8.23 14.68 12.62
C ALA A 91 9.51 14.59 11.79
N GLU A 92 10.56 15.27 12.26
CA GLU A 92 11.82 15.46 11.55
C GLU A 92 12.78 14.25 11.65
N LYS A 93 12.47 13.24 12.47
CA LYS A 93 13.36 12.09 12.63
C LYS A 93 13.48 11.31 11.32
N PRO A 94 14.70 10.88 10.93
CA PRO A 94 14.89 10.05 9.74
C PRO A 94 14.08 8.76 9.79
N LEU A 95 13.43 8.45 8.68
CA LEU A 95 12.67 7.23 8.49
C LEU A 95 13.60 6.07 8.15
N THR A 96 13.48 4.94 8.85
CA THR A 96 14.28 3.73 8.55
C THR A 96 13.46 2.67 7.82
N ARG A 97 14.15 1.81 7.07
CA ARG A 97 13.55 0.69 6.33
C ARG A 97 12.70 -0.21 7.20
N GLY A 98 13.16 -0.55 8.41
CA GLY A 98 12.41 -1.38 9.34
C GLY A 98 11.15 -0.72 9.88
N ILE A 99 11.14 0.61 10.01
CA ILE A 99 9.97 1.37 10.45
C ILE A 99 8.90 1.37 9.36
N VAL A 100 9.24 1.77 8.15
CA VAL A 100 8.26 1.82 7.06
C VAL A 100 7.76 0.41 6.71
N SER A 101 8.63 -0.61 6.77
CA SER A 101 8.21 -2.01 6.56
C SER A 101 7.14 -2.44 7.56
N TYR A 102 7.30 -2.05 8.84
CA TYR A 102 6.28 -2.32 9.86
C TYR A 102 4.94 -1.69 9.49
N MET A 103 4.95 -0.43 9.05
CA MET A 103 3.75 0.28 8.62
C MET A 103 3.09 -0.39 7.41
N ILE A 104 3.89 -0.77 6.41
CA ILE A 104 3.43 -1.47 5.19
C ILE A 104 2.72 -2.77 5.55
N CYS A 105 3.35 -3.61 6.37
CA CYS A 105 2.74 -4.87 6.76
C CYS A 105 1.42 -4.67 7.52
N LYS A 106 1.30 -3.61 8.33
CA LYS A 106 0.06 -3.30 9.05
C LYS A 106 -1.06 -2.87 8.12
N VAL A 107 -0.78 -1.96 7.18
CA VAL A 107 -1.74 -1.50 6.18
C VAL A 107 -2.22 -2.66 5.30
N LEU A 108 -1.28 -3.48 4.82
CA LEU A 108 -1.60 -4.64 3.98
C LEU A 108 -2.17 -5.83 4.78
N LYS A 109 -2.31 -5.70 6.11
CA LYS A 109 -2.77 -6.76 7.03
C LYS A 109 -2.00 -8.07 6.87
N ILE A 110 -0.69 -7.96 6.58
CA ILE A 110 0.20 -9.11 6.43
C ILE A 110 0.41 -9.73 7.82
N LYS A 111 -0.03 -10.98 7.98
CA LYS A 111 0.06 -11.71 9.25
C LYS A 111 1.45 -12.33 9.50
N GLY A 112 2.34 -12.30 8.50
CA GLY A 112 3.75 -12.72 8.60
C GLY A 112 3.94 -14.22 8.39
N GLY A 113 4.14 -14.65 7.14
CA GLY A 113 4.43 -16.05 6.82
C GLY A 113 5.84 -16.45 7.22
N LEU A 114 6.83 -15.56 7.04
CA LEU A 114 8.22 -15.80 7.41
C LEU A 114 8.42 -15.66 8.93
N THR A 115 7.69 -14.72 9.54
CA THR A 115 7.60 -14.58 11.01
C THR A 115 7.04 -15.85 11.64
N MET A 116 5.97 -16.42 11.07
CA MET A 116 5.40 -17.70 11.52
C MET A 116 6.35 -18.89 11.28
N ARG A 117 7.08 -18.94 10.16
CA ARG A 117 8.11 -19.98 9.92
C ARG A 117 9.25 -19.91 10.94
N VAL A 118 9.74 -18.72 11.27
CA VAL A 118 10.77 -18.53 12.30
C VAL A 118 10.24 -18.84 13.70
N ILE A 119 9.00 -18.45 14.01
CA ILE A 119 8.34 -18.81 15.28
C ILE A 119 8.15 -20.33 15.38
N ASN A 120 7.76 -21.01 14.30
CA ASN A 120 7.65 -22.47 14.27
C ASN A 120 9.02 -23.15 14.42
N ALA A 121 10.06 -22.64 13.74
CA ALA A 121 11.42 -23.14 13.91
C ALA A 121 11.93 -22.91 15.35
N ALA A 122 11.67 -21.74 15.93
CA ALA A 122 12.00 -21.42 17.31
C ALA A 122 11.22 -22.29 18.32
N LYS A 123 9.96 -22.64 18.04
CA LYS A 123 9.18 -23.63 18.82
C LYS A 123 9.81 -25.02 18.74
N SER A 124 10.30 -25.43 17.58
CA SER A 124 11.02 -26.71 17.42
C SER A 124 12.32 -26.73 18.24
N CYS A 125 13.07 -25.63 18.24
CA CYS A 125 14.26 -25.48 19.08
C CYS A 125 13.92 -25.33 20.57
N ALA A 126 12.79 -24.70 20.92
CA ALA A 126 12.32 -24.59 22.30
C ALA A 126 11.98 -25.97 22.88
N GLY A 127 11.38 -26.87 22.10
CA GLY A 127 11.20 -28.28 22.52
C GLY A 127 12.51 -29.00 22.82
N LEU A 128 13.58 -28.67 22.08
CA LEU A 128 14.92 -29.22 22.26
C LEU A 128 15.63 -28.63 23.50
N MET A 129 15.42 -27.35 23.81
CA MET A 129 15.93 -26.71 25.03
C MET A 129 15.12 -27.07 26.29
N CYS A 130 13.79 -27.20 26.19
CA CYS A 130 12.90 -27.56 27.29
C CYS A 130 12.98 -29.03 27.70
N SER A 131 13.49 -29.91 26.83
CA SER A 131 13.76 -31.31 27.19
C SER A 131 15.05 -31.47 28.00
N GLY A 132 16.04 -30.60 27.78
CA GLY A 132 17.28 -30.54 28.57
C GLY A 132 17.16 -29.76 29.89
N LEU A 133 16.27 -28.76 29.95
CA LEU A 133 16.02 -27.95 31.14
C LEU A 133 14.57 -28.16 31.57
N LYS A 134 14.34 -28.82 32.73
CA LYS A 134 13.03 -29.07 33.38
C LYS A 134 12.28 -27.79 33.76
N ILE A 135 12.01 -26.92 32.80
CA ILE A 135 11.24 -25.69 32.97
C ILE A 135 9.78 -26.09 32.77
N LYS A 136 9.14 -26.46 33.88
CA LYS A 136 7.68 -26.58 33.94
C LYS A 136 7.12 -25.17 33.96
N ASN A 137 6.65 -24.68 32.81
CA ASN A 137 5.45 -23.84 32.68
C ASN A 137 5.19 -23.56 31.20
N GLY A 138 3.91 -23.54 30.85
CA GLY A 138 3.40 -23.37 29.50
C GLY A 138 3.96 -22.13 28.81
N LEU A 139 4.94 -22.35 27.94
CA LEU A 139 5.33 -21.38 26.93
C LEU A 139 4.25 -21.40 25.85
N ALA A 140 3.08 -20.83 26.19
CA ALA A 140 2.21 -20.26 25.17
C ALA A 140 3.14 -19.45 24.27
N ALA A 141 3.11 -19.76 22.97
CA ALA A 141 3.98 -19.15 21.97
C ALA A 141 4.16 -17.69 22.34
N PRO A 142 5.39 -17.20 22.62
CA PRO A 142 5.56 -15.81 22.95
C PRO A 142 4.83 -15.03 21.87
N ASP A 143 3.99 -14.08 22.27
CA ASP A 143 3.32 -13.16 21.37
C ASP A 143 4.42 -12.29 20.72
N ILE A 144 5.19 -12.92 19.83
CA ILE A 144 6.22 -12.31 19.01
C ILE A 144 5.44 -11.63 17.90
N GLY A 145 4.74 -10.56 18.28
CA GLY A 145 4.10 -9.67 17.36
C GLY A 145 5.12 -9.17 16.33
N MET A 146 4.64 -8.84 15.14
CA MET A 146 5.44 -8.32 14.06
C MET A 146 6.36 -7.18 14.54
N THR A 147 7.67 -7.41 14.58
CA THR A 147 8.65 -6.36 14.94
C THR A 147 9.14 -5.67 13.68
N LYS A 148 9.81 -4.51 13.80
CA LYS A 148 10.47 -3.82 12.68
C LYS A 148 11.41 -4.75 11.89
N ARG A 149 12.09 -5.67 12.58
CA ARG A 149 12.99 -6.65 11.97
C ARG A 149 12.21 -7.65 11.10
N TYR A 150 11.12 -8.20 11.64
CA TYR A 150 10.36 -9.22 10.92
C TYR A 150 9.53 -8.62 9.78
N ALA A 151 8.96 -7.43 10.00
CA ALA A 151 8.27 -6.70 8.93
C ALA A 151 9.20 -6.41 7.75
N TYR A 152 10.46 -6.03 8.03
CA TYR A 152 11.47 -5.83 6.99
C TYR A 152 11.73 -7.11 6.18
N LEU A 153 11.93 -8.25 6.84
CA LEU A 153 12.16 -9.52 6.16
C LEU A 153 10.94 -9.96 5.33
N GLU A 154 9.73 -9.74 5.84
CA GLU A 154 8.50 -10.06 5.10
C GLU A 154 8.35 -9.15 3.87
N CYS A 155 8.60 -7.84 4.01
CA CYS A 155 8.58 -6.92 2.87
C CYS A 155 9.67 -7.25 1.83
N LEU A 156 10.82 -7.78 2.25
CA LEU A 156 11.85 -8.29 1.33
C LEU A 156 11.35 -9.52 0.56
N ASP A 157 10.78 -10.51 1.27
CA ASP A 157 10.26 -11.76 0.68
C ASP A 157 9.17 -11.48 -0.36
N MET A 158 8.31 -10.50 -0.09
CA MET A 158 7.22 -10.09 -0.98
C MET A 158 7.68 -9.13 -2.10
N GLY A 159 8.97 -8.77 -2.16
CA GLY A 159 9.51 -7.83 -3.17
C GLY A 159 9.04 -6.38 -3.00
N LEU A 160 8.40 -6.04 -1.88
CA LEU A 160 7.94 -4.69 -1.56
C LEU A 160 9.11 -3.78 -1.19
N MET A 161 10.09 -4.28 -0.46
CA MET A 161 11.28 -3.54 -0.03
C MET A 161 12.52 -4.02 -0.80
N PRO A 162 13.41 -3.13 -1.28
CA PRO A 162 14.70 -3.53 -1.83
C PRO A 162 15.67 -4.02 -0.75
N ALA A 163 16.62 -4.88 -1.13
CA ALA A 163 17.66 -5.40 -0.24
C ALA A 163 18.52 -4.28 0.39
N GLY A 164 18.99 -4.53 1.62
CA GLY A 164 19.80 -3.60 2.41
C GLY A 164 19.73 -3.89 3.91
N HIS A 165 20.05 -2.89 4.75
CA HIS A 165 19.95 -3.01 6.20
C HIS A 165 18.69 -2.32 6.74
N LYS A 166 18.03 -2.92 7.73
CA LYS A 166 16.75 -2.44 8.29
C LYS A 166 16.86 -1.05 8.96
N GLU A 167 18.05 -0.70 9.45
CA GLU A 167 18.30 0.58 10.15
C GLU A 167 18.79 1.68 9.20
N THR A 168 19.01 1.35 7.93
CA THR A 168 19.34 2.35 6.91
C THR A 168 18.18 3.30 6.73
N PHE A 169 18.50 4.59 6.63
CA PHE A 169 17.52 5.64 6.35
C PHE A 169 17.01 5.52 4.92
N LEU A 170 15.74 5.87 4.72
CA LEU A 170 15.16 5.99 3.39
C LEU A 170 15.46 7.35 2.80
N THR A 171 15.78 7.37 1.51
CA THR A 171 15.66 8.58 0.71
C THR A 171 14.20 8.83 0.34
N GLY A 172 13.84 10.04 -0.05
CA GLY A 172 12.48 10.29 -0.51
C GLY A 172 12.14 9.54 -1.81
N HIS A 173 13.14 9.29 -2.67
CA HIS A 173 13.02 8.40 -3.84
C HIS A 173 12.68 6.95 -3.43
N ASP A 174 13.35 6.41 -2.42
CA ASP A 174 13.05 5.08 -1.91
C ASP A 174 11.62 5.01 -1.39
N LEU A 175 11.17 6.02 -0.64
CA LEU A 175 9.81 6.05 -0.11
C LEU A 175 8.76 6.10 -1.23
N LEU A 176 8.96 6.93 -2.25
CA LEU A 176 8.10 6.99 -3.43
C LEU A 176 8.03 5.63 -4.15
N ALA A 177 9.17 4.99 -4.35
CA ALA A 177 9.22 3.67 -4.98
C ALA A 177 8.47 2.61 -4.14
N LEU A 178 8.53 2.70 -2.81
CA LEU A 178 7.76 1.82 -1.94
C LEU A 178 6.26 2.07 -2.07
N MET A 179 5.82 3.33 -2.06
CA MET A 179 4.40 3.68 -2.24
C MET A 179 3.86 3.07 -3.54
N TYR A 180 4.59 3.23 -4.65
CA TYR A 180 4.23 2.62 -5.92
C TYR A 180 4.13 1.09 -5.82
N ARG A 181 5.09 0.41 -5.19
CA ARG A 181 5.06 -1.06 -5.01
C ARG A 181 3.87 -1.53 -4.17
N ILE A 182 3.51 -0.79 -3.12
CA ILE A 182 2.33 -1.07 -2.28
C ILE A 182 1.06 -0.99 -3.15
N GLU A 183 0.92 0.08 -3.94
CA GLU A 183 -0.22 0.26 -4.83
C GLU A 183 -0.34 -0.88 -5.85
N GLN A 184 0.77 -1.28 -6.48
CA GLN A 184 0.77 -2.41 -7.41
C GLN A 184 0.40 -3.73 -6.72
N HIS A 185 0.88 -3.94 -5.49
CA HIS A 185 0.55 -5.14 -4.72
C HIS A 185 -0.94 -5.20 -4.36
N ILE A 186 -1.55 -4.06 -4.00
CA ILE A 186 -3.00 -3.98 -3.75
C ILE A 186 -3.77 -4.31 -5.03
N LYS A 187 -3.42 -3.67 -6.16
CA LYS A 187 -4.06 -3.91 -7.46
C LYS A 187 -3.94 -5.37 -7.92
N ALA A 188 -2.80 -6.02 -7.67
CA ALA A 188 -2.62 -7.44 -7.98
C ALA A 188 -3.58 -8.30 -7.13
N GLY A 189 -3.64 -8.07 -5.82
CA GLY A 189 -4.53 -8.82 -4.93
C GLY A 189 -6.03 -8.63 -5.22
N GLU A 190 -6.43 -7.48 -5.77
CA GLU A 190 -7.82 -7.26 -6.22
C GLU A 190 -8.17 -8.06 -7.48
N LYS A 191 -7.23 -8.15 -8.43
CA LYS A 191 -7.40 -8.96 -9.64
C LYS A 191 -7.53 -10.44 -9.31
N ASP A 192 -6.69 -10.95 -8.41
CA ASP A 192 -6.72 -12.36 -7.99
C ASP A 192 -8.06 -12.72 -7.35
N LYS A 193 -8.57 -11.88 -6.44
CA LYS A 193 -9.89 -12.06 -5.81
C LYS A 193 -11.04 -12.03 -6.82
N LYS A 194 -10.94 -11.21 -7.87
CA LYS A 194 -11.95 -11.12 -8.92
C LYS A 194 -11.98 -12.43 -9.73
N HIS A 195 -10.80 -12.91 -10.12
CA HIS A 195 -10.65 -14.16 -10.86
C HIS A 195 -11.08 -15.39 -10.06
N GLU A 196 -10.80 -15.46 -8.75
CA GLU A 196 -11.31 -16.53 -7.88
C GLU A 196 -12.84 -16.55 -7.78
N LYS A 197 -13.48 -15.36 -7.70
CA LYS A 197 -14.94 -15.26 -7.66
C LYS A 197 -15.60 -15.65 -8.98
N GLU A 198 -14.96 -15.35 -10.11
CA GLU A 198 -15.44 -15.74 -11.44
C GLU A 198 -15.36 -17.27 -11.60
N LYS A 199 -14.24 -17.89 -11.24
CA LYS A 199 -14.10 -19.36 -11.22
C LYS A 199 -15.07 -20.06 -10.27
N GLY A 200 -15.34 -19.47 -9.11
CA GLY A 200 -16.33 -20.02 -8.18
C GLY A 200 -17.74 -20.06 -8.77
N LYS A 201 -18.14 -19.03 -9.51
CA LYS A 201 -19.45 -18.95 -10.18
C LYS A 201 -19.57 -19.91 -11.35
N GLU A 202 -18.52 -20.05 -12.15
CA GLU A 202 -18.47 -21.03 -13.26
C GLU A 202 -18.61 -22.46 -12.73
N ASN A 203 -17.87 -22.81 -11.67
CA ASN A 203 -17.97 -24.13 -11.04
C ASN A 203 -19.36 -24.40 -10.41
N GLU A 204 -20.03 -23.38 -9.87
CA GLU A 204 -21.40 -23.51 -9.35
C GLU A 204 -22.45 -23.68 -10.47
N GLN A 205 -22.26 -23.01 -11.61
CA GLN A 205 -23.12 -23.15 -12.79
C GLN A 205 -22.96 -24.53 -13.45
N GLU A 206 -21.74 -25.02 -13.62
CA GLU A 206 -21.48 -26.38 -14.15
C GLU A 206 -22.09 -27.47 -13.26
N LYS A 207 -22.04 -27.29 -11.93
CA LYS A 207 -22.61 -28.24 -10.98
C LYS A 207 -24.15 -28.24 -11.00
N GLN A 208 -24.78 -27.09 -11.23
CA GLN A 208 -26.22 -26.97 -11.40
C GLN A 208 -26.70 -27.53 -12.74
N GLU A 209 -25.95 -27.35 -13.83
CA GLU A 209 -26.25 -27.94 -15.14
C GLU A 209 -26.11 -29.47 -15.14
N GLN A 210 -25.09 -30.02 -14.46
CA GLN A 210 -24.94 -31.48 -14.30
C GLN A 210 -26.11 -32.09 -13.50
N SER A 211 -26.52 -31.47 -12.39
CA SER A 211 -27.65 -31.96 -11.59
C SER A 211 -29.00 -31.97 -12.34
N LYS A 212 -29.22 -31.03 -13.26
CA LYS A 212 -30.43 -30.99 -14.11
C LYS A 212 -30.41 -32.02 -15.24
N SER A 213 -29.23 -32.38 -15.76
CA SER A 213 -29.09 -33.39 -16.81
C SER A 213 -29.29 -34.83 -16.31
N GLU A 214 -29.00 -35.08 -15.03
CA GLU A 214 -29.22 -36.39 -14.38
C GLU A 214 -30.69 -36.61 -13.99
N GLU A 215 -31.44 -35.56 -13.65
CA GLU A 215 -32.89 -35.66 -13.35
C GLU A 215 -33.77 -35.82 -14.60
N SER A 216 -33.31 -35.41 -15.80
CA SER A 216 -34.12 -35.55 -17.03
C SER A 216 -33.92 -36.87 -17.79
N SER A 217 -33.08 -37.77 -17.27
CA SER A 217 -32.69 -39.03 -17.93
C SER A 217 -33.14 -40.29 -17.16
N GLY A 218 -33.86 -40.12 -16.04
CA GLY A 218 -34.52 -41.19 -15.26
C GLY A 218 -36.03 -41.14 -15.40
#